data_AF-A0A287CUC1-F1
#
_entry.id   AF-A0A287CUC1-F1
#
_cell.length_a   1.000
_cell.length_b   1.000
_cell.length_c   1.000
_cell.angle_alpha   90.00
_cell.angle_beta   90.00
_cell.angle_gamma   90.00
#
_symmetry.space_group_name_H-M   'P 1'
#
loop_
_entity.id
_entity.type
_entity.pdbx_description
1 polymer ?
#
loop_
_entity_poly.entity_id
_entity_poly.type
_entity_poly.pdbx_seq_one_letter_code
_entity_poly.pdbx_strand_id
1 'polypeptide(L)' 'MSHKQIYYSDKYDDEEFEYRHVMLPKDIAKLVPKTHLMSESEWRNLGVQQSQGWVHYM' A
#
# COMPACT_ATOMS: atom_id res chain seq x y z
N MET A 1 -10.80 2.93 -21.24
CA MET A 1 -10.88 2.45 -19.85
C MET A 1 -9.54 2.77 -19.20
N SER A 2 -9.42 3.90 -18.50
CA SER A 2 -8.16 4.24 -17.82
C SER A 2 -7.87 3.14 -16.82
N HIS A 3 -6.78 2.40 -17.02
CA HIS A 3 -6.32 1.43 -16.05
C HIS A 3 -6.09 2.22 -14.75
N LYS A 4 -6.94 1.98 -13.75
CA LYS A 4 -6.80 2.51 -12.39
C LYS A 4 -5.59 1.83 -11.76
N GLN A 5 -4.42 2.22 -12.21
CA GLN A 5 -3.18 1.56 -11.88
C GLN A 5 -2.72 2.11 -10.54
N ILE A 6 -2.61 1.23 -9.55
CA ILE A 6 -1.95 1.53 -8.29
C ILE A 6 -0.48 1.84 -8.63
N TYR A 7 0.01 2.98 -8.14
CA TYR A 7 1.40 3.36 -8.32
C TYR A 7 2.22 2.89 -7.11
N TYR A 8 3.40 2.37 -7.40
CA TYR A 8 4.36 1.91 -6.41
C TYR A 8 5.64 2.72 -6.58
N SER A 9 6.12 3.35 -5.51
CA SER A 9 7.40 4.05 -5.56
C SER A 9 8.57 3.10 -5.71
N ASP A 10 9.74 3.64 -6.02
CA ASP A 10 10.99 2.93 -5.76
C ASP A 10 11.12 2.63 -4.26
N LYS A 11 11.86 1.57 -3.95
CA LYS A 11 12.23 1.23 -2.58
C LYS A 11 13.30 2.20 -2.11
N TYR A 12 13.26 2.55 -0.83
CA TYR A 12 14.28 3.33 -0.15
C TYR A 12 14.47 2.76 1.25
N ASP A 13 15.67 2.85 1.79
CA ASP A 13 16.07 2.17 3.00
C ASP A 13 16.74 3.12 4.01
N ASP A 14 16.69 2.74 5.28
CA ASP A 14 17.58 3.23 6.32
C ASP A 14 18.39 2.07 6.92
N GLU A 15 18.98 2.25 8.11
CA GLU A 15 19.82 1.23 8.74
C GLU A 15 19.03 0.00 9.23
N GLU A 16 17.71 0.11 9.42
CA GLU A 16 16.87 -0.92 10.04
C GLU A 16 15.80 -1.50 9.12
N PHE A 17 15.24 -0.70 8.19
CA PHE A 17 14.09 -1.10 7.38
C PHE A 17 14.17 -0.67 5.91
N GLU A 18 13.41 -1.37 5.06
CA GLU A 18 13.12 -1.00 3.68
C GLU A 18 11.69 -0.43 3.58
N TYR A 19 11.54 0.67 2.85
CA TYR A 19 10.32 1.43 2.72
C TYR A 19 9.91 1.59 1.25
N ARG A 20 8.60 1.80 1.06
CA ARG A 20 7.95 2.16 -0.20
C ARG A 20 6.63 2.83 0.14
N HIS A 21 6.20 3.79 -0.69
CA HIS A 21 4.84 4.28 -0.65
C HIS A 21 4.03 3.78 -1.86
N VAL A 22 2.75 3.52 -1.61
CA VAL A 22 1.79 3.06 -2.62
C VAL A 22 0.70 4.10 -2.76
N MET A 23 0.50 4.63 -3.97
CA MET A 23 -0.54 5.62 -4.24
C MET A 23 -1.77 4.94 -4.84
N LEU A 24 -2.89 5.04 -4.13
CA LEU A 24 -4.16 4.44 -4.54
C LEU A 24 -4.97 5.42 -5.41
N PRO A 25 -5.65 4.92 -6.46
CA PRO A 25 -6.71 5.65 -7.15
C PRO A 25 -7.77 6.18 -6.18
N LYS A 26 -8.36 7.35 -6.47
CA LYS A 26 -9.30 8.05 -5.57
C LYS A 26 -10.49 7.20 -5.13
N ASP A 27 -10.93 6.25 -5.94
CA ASP A 27 -12.05 5.35 -5.65
C ASP A 27 -11.65 4.23 -4.68
N ILE A 28 -10.42 3.72 -4.77
CA ILE A 28 -9.89 2.71 -3.84
C ILE A 28 -9.50 3.36 -2.52
N ALA A 29 -8.90 4.57 -2.56
CA ALA A 29 -8.48 5.31 -1.36
C ALA A 29 -9.64 5.57 -0.37
N LYS A 30 -10.89 5.63 -0.84
CA LYS A 30 -12.08 5.77 0.01
C LYS A 30 -12.37 4.54 0.87
N LEU A 31 -11.85 3.38 0.50
CA LEU A 31 -12.01 2.12 1.21
C LEU A 31 -10.96 1.91 2.30
N VAL A 32 -9.92 2.77 2.35
CA VAL A 32 -8.88 2.69 3.38
C VAL A 32 -9.47 3.02 4.76
N PRO A 33 -9.31 2.15 5.77
CA PRO A 33 -9.76 2.42 7.12
C PRO A 33 -9.09 3.66 7.71
N LYS A 34 -9.86 4.48 8.42
CA LYS A 34 -9.35 5.64 9.16
C LYS A 34 -9.12 5.37 10.66
N THR A 35 -9.52 4.19 11.13
CA THR A 35 -9.54 3.83 12.55
C THR A 35 -8.33 3.01 12.98
N HIS A 36 -7.63 2.39 12.03
CA HIS A 36 -6.49 1.51 12.29
C HIS A 36 -5.62 1.36 11.03
N LEU A 37 -4.40 0.84 11.22
CA LEU A 37 -3.50 0.45 10.13
C LEU A 37 -3.94 -0.90 9.56
N MET A 38 -3.90 -1.04 8.23
CA MET A 38 -4.30 -2.26 7.55
C MET A 38 -3.34 -3.42 7.79
N SER A 39 -3.88 -4.60 8.08
CA SER A 39 -3.17 -5.88 8.02
C SER A 39 -2.80 -6.26 6.58
N GLU A 40 -1.92 -7.26 6.43
CA GLU A 40 -1.53 -7.79 5.11
C GLU A 40 -2.72 -8.20 4.26
N SER A 41 -3.69 -8.90 4.85
CA SER A 41 -4.91 -9.31 4.17
C SER A 41 -5.74 -8.12 3.68
N GLU A 42 -5.84 -7.06 4.49
CA GLU A 42 -6.68 -5.90 4.16
C GLU A 42 -6.12 -5.09 2.99
N TRP A 43 -4.82 -4.76 3.00
CA TRP A 43 -4.25 -4.03 1.87
C TRP A 43 -4.18 -4.89 0.60
N ARG A 44 -3.97 -6.21 0.71
CA ARG A 44 -4.06 -7.13 -0.44
C ARG A 44 -5.47 -7.16 -1.04
N ASN A 45 -6.50 -7.12 -0.22
CA ASN A 45 -7.90 -7.06 -0.67
C ASN A 45 -8.24 -5.76 -1.41
N LEU A 46 -7.53 -4.65 -1.14
CA LEU A 46 -7.64 -3.41 -1.91
C LEU A 46 -6.92 -3.47 -3.28
N GLY A 47 -6.26 -4.58 -3.59
CA GLY A 47 -5.52 -4.79 -4.83
C GLY A 47 -4.06 -4.34 -4.77
N VAL A 48 -3.55 -3.96 -3.60
CA VAL A 48 -2.11 -3.69 -3.42
C VAL A 48 -1.36 -5.03 -3.50
N GLN A 49 -0.37 -5.10 -4.39
CA GLN A 49 0.42 -6.30 -4.64
C GLN A 49 1.88 -6.02 -4.31
N GLN A 50 2.38 -6.68 -3.27
CA GLN A 50 3.78 -6.61 -2.84
C GLN A 50 4.29 -8.01 -2.48
N SER A 51 5.61 -8.16 -2.40
CA SER A 51 6.26 -9.34 -1.83
C SER A 51 5.83 -9.56 -0.37
N GLN A 52 6.20 -10.70 0.23
CA GLN A 52 5.95 -10.94 1.64
C GLN A 52 6.79 -9.99 2.52
N GLY A 53 6.27 -9.65 3.71
CA GLY A 53 7.01 -8.91 4.75
C GLY A 53 6.73 -7.41 4.85
N TRP A 54 5.93 -6.84 3.94
CA TRP A 54 5.54 -5.42 3.99
C TRP A 54 4.48 -5.17 5.06
N VAL A 55 4.70 -4.15 5.89
CA VAL A 55 3.79 -3.71 6.96
C VAL A 55 3.31 -2.29 6.69
N HIS A 56 2.01 -2.04 6.84
CA HIS A 56 1.45 -0.70 6.81
C HIS A 56 1.69 -0.03 8.17
N TYR A 57 2.54 0.99 8.21
CA TYR A 57 3.14 1.48 9.45
C TYR A 57 2.76 2.92 9.84
N MET A 58 2.03 3.66 9.00
CA MET A 58 1.67 5.06 9.24
C MET A 58 0.35 5.46 8.57
#